data_AF-A0A960P3S8-F1
#
_entry.id   AF-A0A960P3S8-F1
#
_cell.length_a   1.000
_cell.length_b   1.000
_cell.length_c   1.000
_cell.angle_alpha   90.00
_cell.angle_beta   90.00
_cell.angle_gamma   90.00
#
_symmetry.space_group_name_H-M   'P 1'
#
loop_
_entity.id
_entity.type
_entity.pdbx_description
1 polymer ?
#
loop_
_entity_poly.entity_id
_entity_poly.type
_entity_poly.pdbx_seq_one_letter_code
_entity_poly.pdbx_strand_id
1 'polypeptide(L)'
;MDELTCDNCGTDDHLRGERDAEVIHIECEACGATWDRPLTPRCPTCGDDDLYVDKRPVIDKSRGTQLSIVGMNKVYLCRTCDAEEIHREWRHIRPGEHPAK
;
A
#
# COMPACT_ATOMS: atom_id res chain seq x y z
N MET A 1 10.45 -2.98 -7.16
CA MET A 1 9.96 -4.18 -6.45
C MET A 1 10.99 -4.44 -5.38
N ASP A 2 10.68 -4.10 -4.14
CA ASP A 2 11.56 -4.44 -3.01
C ASP A 2 11.54 -5.97 -2.87
N GLU A 3 12.71 -6.57 -3.04
CA GLU A 3 12.94 -7.99 -2.85
C GLU A 3 12.96 -8.27 -1.34
N LEU A 4 12.17 -9.23 -0.88
CA LEU A 4 12.05 -9.57 0.54
C LEU A 4 13.15 -10.57 0.89
N THR A 5 14.09 -10.18 1.76
CA THR A 5 15.19 -11.03 2.23
C THR A 5 15.08 -11.28 3.73
N CYS A 6 15.60 -12.42 4.18
CA CYS A 6 15.76 -12.69 5.61
C CYS A 6 16.94 -11.90 6.18
N ASP A 7 16.70 -11.00 7.13
CA ASP A 7 17.75 -10.20 7.79
C ASP A 7 18.78 -11.05 8.56
N ASN A 8 18.43 -12.28 8.93
CA ASN A 8 19.30 -13.15 9.73
C ASN A 8 20.30 -13.97 8.89
N CYS A 9 19.86 -14.53 7.76
CA CYS A 9 20.70 -15.40 6.93
C CYS A 9 20.88 -14.92 5.47
N GLY A 10 20.24 -13.79 5.11
CA GLY A 10 20.40 -13.14 3.81
C GLY A 10 19.76 -13.87 2.64
N THR A 11 18.96 -14.92 2.88
CA THR A 11 18.28 -15.65 1.81
C THR A 11 16.98 -14.94 1.42
N ASP A 12 16.73 -14.83 0.13
CA ASP A 12 15.46 -14.47 -0.50
C ASP A 12 14.60 -15.71 -0.86
N ASP A 13 15.19 -16.90 -0.76
CA ASP A 13 14.54 -18.19 -1.02
C ASP A 13 14.02 -18.82 0.29
N HIS A 14 13.03 -19.72 0.18
CA HIS A 14 12.44 -20.43 1.35
C HIS A 14 11.79 -19.53 2.42
N LEU A 15 11.14 -18.44 1.99
CA LEU A 15 10.28 -17.62 2.87
C LEU A 15 8.83 -18.09 2.79
N ARG A 16 8.26 -18.49 3.93
CA ARG A 16 6.86 -18.86 4.06
C ARG A 16 6.07 -17.70 4.67
N GLY A 17 5.05 -17.24 3.96
CA GLY A 17 4.14 -16.21 4.46
C GLY A 17 2.77 -16.79 4.82
N GLU A 18 2.30 -16.53 6.03
CA GLU A 18 0.92 -16.78 6.46
C GLU A 18 0.21 -15.45 6.75
N ARG A 19 -1.00 -15.27 6.22
CA ARG A 19 -1.79 -14.08 6.52
C ARG A 19 -2.54 -14.27 7.82
N ASP A 20 -2.30 -13.38 8.78
CA ASP A 20 -3.08 -13.28 10.00
C ASP A 20 -3.68 -11.87 10.10
N ALA A 21 -5.00 -11.78 9.94
CA ALA A 21 -5.78 -10.53 10.03
C ALA A 21 -5.15 -9.30 9.35
N GLU A 22 -4.33 -8.54 10.08
CA GLU A 22 -3.72 -7.26 9.69
C GLU A 22 -2.23 -7.37 9.31
N VAL A 23 -1.63 -8.55 9.46
CA VAL A 23 -0.21 -8.81 9.20
C VAL A 23 -0.02 -10.04 8.31
N ILE A 24 1.18 -10.14 7.74
CA ILE A 24 1.72 -11.37 7.16
C ILE A 24 2.80 -11.84 8.11
N HIS A 25 2.58 -12.97 8.76
CA HIS A 25 3.62 -13.65 9.51
C HIS A 25 4.57 -14.31 8.52
N ILE A 26 5.85 -13.96 8.56
CA ILE A 26 6.87 -14.51 7.67
C ILE A 26 7.81 -15.37 8.48
N GLU A 27 8.03 -16.59 8.01
CA GLU A 27 9.02 -17.53 8.53
C GLU A 27 10.07 -17.81 7.45
N CYS A 28 11.34 -17.69 7.81
CA CYS A 28 12.44 -18.17 6.98
C CYS A 28 12.68 -19.65 7.26
N GLU A 29 12.31 -20.53 6.33
CA GLU A 29 12.45 -21.99 6.51
C GLU A 29 13.93 -22.45 6.48
N ALA A 30 14.86 -21.58 6.06
CA ALA A 30 16.29 -21.87 6.06
C ALA A 30 16.98 -21.69 7.43
N CYS A 31 16.54 -20.72 8.24
CA CYS A 31 17.17 -20.42 9.54
C CYS A 31 16.19 -20.36 10.73
N GLY A 32 14.88 -20.45 10.48
CA GLY A 32 13.82 -20.40 11.48
C GLY A 32 13.50 -18.99 12.01
N ALA A 33 14.08 -17.93 11.44
CA ALA A 33 13.74 -16.56 11.84
C ALA A 33 12.31 -16.21 11.46
N THR A 34 11.59 -15.52 12.34
CA THR A 34 10.21 -15.10 12.13
C THR A 34 10.05 -13.60 12.34
N TRP A 35 9.22 -12.96 11.52
CA TRP A 35 8.88 -11.55 11.66
C TRP A 35 7.52 -11.23 11.05
N ASP A 36 6.89 -10.16 11.54
CA ASP A 36 5.59 -9.70 11.05
C ASP A 36 5.76 -8.56 10.06
N ARG A 37 5.04 -8.66 8.94
CA ARG A 37 4.92 -7.58 7.95
C ARG A 37 3.48 -7.06 7.95
N PRO A 38 3.24 -5.80 8.34
CA PRO A 38 1.92 -5.19 8.24
C PRO A 38 1.34 -5.25 6.82
N LEU A 39 0.04 -5.50 6.69
CA LEU A 39 -0.68 -5.48 5.39
C LEU A 39 -0.90 -4.06 4.88
N THR A 40 -1.01 -3.10 5.80
CA THR A 40 -1.04 -1.67 5.51
C THR A 40 0.36 -1.09 5.74
N PRO A 41 0.86 -0.25 4.82
CA PRO A 41 2.09 0.48 5.10
C PRO A 41 1.88 1.44 6.28
N ARG A 42 2.98 1.90 6.86
CA ARG A 42 2.98 3.08 7.74
C ARG A 42 3.45 4.29 6.95
N CYS A 43 3.12 5.50 7.41
CA CYS A 43 3.64 6.71 6.81
C CYS A 43 5.18 6.71 6.87
N PRO A 44 5.89 6.85 5.74
CA PRO A 44 7.35 6.87 5.74
C PRO A 44 7.93 8.14 6.38
N THR A 45 7.11 9.17 6.58
CA THR A 45 7.52 10.47 7.14
C THR A 45 7.33 10.53 8.65
N CYS A 46 6.15 10.16 9.16
CA CYS A 46 5.84 10.26 10.59
C CYS A 46 5.66 8.90 11.31
N GLY A 47 5.61 7.79 10.57
CA GLY A 47 5.42 6.45 11.14
C GLY A 47 3.99 6.09 11.54
N ASP A 48 3.03 7.00 11.35
CA ASP A 48 1.61 6.81 11.67
C ASP A 48 0.97 5.73 10.77
N ASP A 49 -0.03 5.03 11.31
CA ASP A 49 -0.81 4.01 10.61
C ASP A 49 -2.21 4.50 10.19
N ASP A 50 -2.60 5.72 10.57
CA ASP A 50 -3.82 6.37 10.06
C ASP A 50 -3.62 6.87 8.62
N LEU A 51 -3.85 5.95 7.68
CA LEU A 51 -3.73 6.17 6.25
C LEU A 51 -5.09 6.15 5.55
N TYR A 52 -5.35 7.18 4.76
CA TYR A 52 -6.44 7.25 3.80
C TYR A 52 -6.07 6.49 2.52
N VAL A 53 -6.93 5.57 2.09
CA VAL A 53 -6.75 4.82 0.84
C VAL A 53 -7.43 5.56 -0.31
N ASP A 54 -6.63 6.11 -1.20
CA ASP A 54 -7.07 6.74 -2.43
C ASP A 54 -6.95 5.78 -3.63
N LYS A 55 -7.94 5.77 -4.52
CA LYS A 55 -7.99 4.89 -5.70
C LYS A 55 -7.76 5.72 -6.96
N ARG A 56 -6.60 5.57 -7.59
CA ARG A 56 -6.22 6.35 -8.77
C ARG A 56 -6.28 5.52 -10.06
N PRO A 57 -6.88 6.02 -11.15
CA PRO A 57 -6.89 5.29 -12.40
C PRO A 57 -5.49 5.23 -13.00
N VAL A 58 -5.13 4.05 -13.51
CA VAL A 58 -3.98 3.89 -14.40
C VAL A 58 -4.46 4.17 -15.81
N ILE A 59 -3.92 5.22 -16.44
CA ILE A 59 -4.32 5.66 -17.77
C ILE A 59 -3.26 5.22 -18.77
N ASP A 60 -3.68 4.48 -19.79
CA ASP A 60 -2.85 4.14 -20.94
C ASP A 60 -3.35 4.84 -22.22
N LYS A 61 -2.42 5.14 -23.12
CA LYS A 61 -2.72 5.76 -24.43
C LYS A 61 -2.87 4.65 -25.47
N SER A 62 -4.09 4.40 -25.92
CA SER A 62 -4.31 3.59 -27.13
C SER A 62 -3.94 4.41 -28.39
N ARG A 63 -3.83 3.76 -29.56
CA ARG A 63 -3.43 4.45 -30.80
C ARG A 63 -4.30 5.70 -31.05
N GLY A 64 -3.66 6.87 -31.09
CA GLY A 64 -4.32 8.17 -31.29
C GLY A 64 -4.26 9.06 -30.03
N THR A 65 -5.33 9.80 -29.76
CA THR A 65 -5.47 10.70 -28.59
C THR A 65 -6.39 10.15 -27.50
N GLN A 66 -6.87 8.91 -27.65
CA GLN A 66 -7.80 8.31 -26.70
C GLN A 66 -7.06 7.79 -25.46
N LEU A 67 -7.54 8.21 -24.29
CA LEU A 67 -7.09 7.72 -23.00
C LEU A 67 -8.03 6.61 -22.53
N SER A 68 -7.47 5.47 -22.13
CA SER A 68 -8.23 4.34 -21.57
C SER A 68 -7.76 4.06 -20.15
N ILE A 69 -8.71 3.85 -19.23
CA ILE A 69 -8.39 3.33 -17.90
C ILE A 69 -8.10 1.84 -18.04
N VAL A 70 -6.87 1.44 -17.71
CA VAL A 70 -6.43 0.03 -17.78
C VAL A 70 -6.34 -0.63 -16.40
N GLY A 71 -6.49 0.14 -15.33
CA GLY A 71 -6.47 -0.36 -13.97
C GLY A 71 -6.70 0.72 -12.92
N MET A 72 -6.62 0.32 -11.65
CA MET A 72 -6.74 1.21 -10.50
C MET A 72 -5.58 0.93 -9.53
N ASN A 73 -4.82 1.96 -9.19
CA ASN A 73 -3.83 1.93 -8.13
C ASN A 73 -4.49 2.23 -6.79
N LYS A 74 -4.05 1.55 -5.73
CA LYS A 74 -4.28 1.98 -4.35
C LYS A 74 -3.10 2.82 -3.89
N VAL A 75 -3.36 4.05 -3.48
CA VAL A 75 -2.38 4.98 -2.92
C VAL A 75 -2.75 5.19 -1.45
N TYR A 76 -1.77 5.10 -0.56
CA TYR A 76 -1.96 5.37 0.86
C TYR A 76 -1.46 6.79 1.17
N LEU A 77 -2.35 7.63 1.67
CA LEU A 77 -2.07 9.02 2.07
C LEU A 77 -2.16 9.13 3.58
N CYS A 78 -1.14 9.64 4.24
CA CYS A 78 -1.17 9.88 5.67
C CYS A 78 -2.11 11.03 6.00
N ARG A 79 -3.03 10.82 6.95
CA ARG A 79 -3.96 11.88 7.35
C ARG A 79 -3.28 13.12 7.91
N THR A 80 -2.09 12.96 8.47
CA THR A 80 -1.30 14.05 9.03
C THR A 80 -0.39 14.69 7.98
N CYS A 81 0.42 13.90 7.26
CA CYS A 81 1.41 14.45 6.32
C CYS A 81 0.79 14.91 4.99
N ASP A 82 -0.25 14.22 4.52
CA ASP A 82 -0.88 14.45 3.20
C ASP A 82 -2.25 15.13 3.32
N ALA A 83 -2.53 15.78 4.45
CA ALA A 83 -3.83 16.37 4.77
C ALA A 83 -4.38 17.30 3.66
N GLU A 84 -3.52 18.13 3.07
CA GLU A 84 -3.89 19.04 1.98
C GLU A 84 -4.27 18.29 0.69
N GLU A 85 -3.58 17.19 0.38
CA GLU A 85 -3.90 16.35 -0.78
C GLU A 85 -5.22 15.62 -0.57
N ILE A 86 -5.41 15.04 0.62
CA ILE A 86 -6.68 14.41 1.01
C ILE A 86 -7.84 15.40 0.89
N HIS A 87 -7.66 16.62 1.38
CA HIS A 87 -8.70 17.65 1.30
C HIS A 87 -9.01 18.08 -0.14
N ARG A 88 -8.01 18.09 -1.02
CA ARG A 88 -8.21 18.32 -2.46
C ARG A 88 -9.01 17.20 -3.10
N GLU A 89 -8.65 15.94 -2.85
CA GLU A 89 -9.37 14.79 -3.40
C GLU A 89 -10.82 14.79 -2.93
N TRP A 90 -11.07 15.09 -1.65
CA TRP A 90 -12.44 15.18 -1.12
C TRP A 90 -13.31 16.23 -1.81
N ARG A 91 -12.75 17.30 -2.37
CA ARG A 91 -13.52 18.30 -3.13
C ARG A 91 -14.05 17.76 -4.46
N HIS A 92 -13.44 16.70 -4.99
CA HIS A 92 -13.87 16.04 -6.22
C HIS A 92 -14.85 14.87 -5.96
N ILE A 93 -15.01 14.47 -4.69
CA ILE A 93 -15.95 13.42 -4.28
C ILE A 93 -17.37 13.99 -4.23
N ARG A 94 -18.34 13.25 -4.78
CA ARG A 94 -19.76 13.64 -4.71
C ARG A 94 -20.23 13.65 -3.25
N PRO A 95 -21.13 14.58 -2.86
CA PRO A 95 -21.69 14.60 -1.51
C PRO A 95 -22.35 13.24 -1.19
N GLY A 96 -21.76 12.48 -0.26
CA GLY A 96 -22.23 11.15 0.16
C GLY A 96 -21.23 10.00 -0.03
N GLU A 97 -20.15 10.19 -0.79
CA GLU A 97 -19.08 9.19 -0.98
C GLU A 97 -17.84 9.50 -0.11
N HIS A 98 -17.95 10.41 0.87
CA HIS A 98 -16.85 10.71 1.78
C HIS A 98 -16.51 9.47 2.63
N PRO A 99 -15.24 9.05 2.67
CA PRO A 99 -14.81 7.98 3.56
C PRO A 99 -15.04 8.43 5.00
N ALA A 100 -15.65 7.56 5.81
CA ALA A 100 -15.97 7.87 7.21
C ALA A 100 -14.71 8.32 7.98
N LYS A 101 -14.95 9.24 8.94
CA LYS A 101 -13.93 9.73 9.86
C LYS A 101 -13.34 8.59 10.68
#